data_AF-A0A9X2UPT7-F1
#
_entry.id   AF-A0A9X2UPT7-F1
#
_cell.length_a   1.000
_cell.length_b   1.000
_cell.length_c   1.000
_cell.angle_alpha   90.00
_cell.angle_beta   90.00
_cell.angle_gamma   90.00
#
_symmetry.space_group_name_H-M   'P 1'
#
loop_
_entity.id
_entity.type
_entity.pdbx_description
1 polymer ?
#
loop_
_entity_poly.entity_id
_entity_poly.type
_entity_poly.pdbx_seq_one_letter_code
_entity_poly.pdbx_strand_id
1 'polypeptide(L)'
;MGLDGEKPSVLTYDDILTLYDELLPLYKYIERNLEPEDSFDSDSFSPPADQKNPLPSDKNPLPSPKQPSSELLEQPGNELNPVNIEELAQGVNRKAGTGGYAVADLQDIRMDEKDNDLPDRPDQKPTSDIFRVSDFSDDFVFHCGGRNELQFNLALRRFDGVWKVRYGAAFLYKLGRGMESLVSMGSRIRYFNEYLRANPEAFTGLKLWYEPKGSRKPRGDSPPREIPEQLLEEGTFFFIGRRSNPSEISYDDILTTFDKLLPLYKYIERNLSPEDFSKQEDSTQAPNEEHLSTSDTHETTAERTAATVSVERTHDRMRDVLAKRLASEHGRGNVHVERSTQHGKSIDLVVQTDGREWFYEVKPFSEPRLCLRKAIGQLLEYGYWSGSETPERLIVVGKSELDSRGEAYLSTLKERFSLPLEYQSVQVG
;
A
#
# COMPACT_ATOMS: atom_id res chain seq x y z
N MET A 1 -59.13 -8.98 3.85
CA MET A 1 -58.69 -8.83 5.26
C MET A 1 -57.19 -8.62 5.20
N GLY A 2 -56.75 -7.42 5.55
CA GLY A 2 -55.36 -6.99 5.43
C GLY A 2 -54.48 -7.60 6.50
N LEU A 3 -53.22 -7.86 6.14
CA LEU A 3 -52.13 -8.07 7.07
C LEU A 3 -51.23 -6.84 6.94
N ASP A 4 -51.37 -5.92 7.88
CA ASP A 4 -50.50 -4.76 8.05
C ASP A 4 -49.14 -5.25 8.52
N GLY A 5 -48.10 -4.98 7.74
CA GLY A 5 -46.72 -5.16 8.14
C GLY A 5 -46.29 -3.99 9.03
N GLU A 6 -45.79 -4.29 10.23
CA GLU A 6 -45.10 -3.32 11.06
C GLU A 6 -43.86 -2.80 10.31
N LYS A 7 -43.84 -1.49 10.05
CA LYS A 7 -42.67 -0.79 9.54
C LYS A 7 -41.56 -0.81 10.60
N PRO A 8 -40.28 -1.01 10.22
CA PRO A 8 -39.18 -0.81 11.14
C PRO A 8 -39.14 0.66 11.60
N SER A 9 -39.04 0.87 12.91
CA SER A 9 -39.00 2.20 13.51
C SER A 9 -37.77 2.96 13.04
N VAL A 10 -37.99 4.06 12.35
CA VAL A 10 -36.94 5.03 12.00
C VAL A 10 -36.48 5.69 13.30
N LEU A 11 -35.18 5.61 13.60
CA LEU A 11 -34.59 6.34 14.73
C LEU A 11 -34.91 7.82 14.54
N THR A 12 -35.64 8.37 15.49
CA THR A 12 -36.01 9.78 15.51
C THR A 12 -34.79 10.62 15.89
N TYR A 13 -34.88 11.92 15.64
CA TYR A 13 -33.84 12.86 16.06
C TYR A 13 -33.59 12.80 17.59
N ASP A 14 -34.65 12.55 18.36
CA ASP A 14 -34.57 12.38 19.81
C ASP A 14 -33.86 11.08 20.21
N ASP A 15 -34.02 9.99 19.43
CA ASP A 15 -33.28 8.75 19.63
C ASP A 15 -31.77 8.95 19.39
N ILE A 16 -31.41 9.77 18.40
CA ILE A 16 -30.01 10.10 18.07
C ILE A 16 -29.40 10.99 19.16
N LEU A 17 -30.15 11.97 19.68
CA LEU A 17 -29.70 12.83 20.78
C LEU A 17 -29.53 12.02 22.08
N THR A 18 -30.42 11.08 22.34
CA THR A 18 -30.31 10.17 23.49
C THR A 18 -29.06 9.30 23.37
N LEU A 19 -28.79 8.75 22.18
CA LEU A 19 -27.56 7.98 21.93
C LEU A 19 -26.29 8.84 22.09
N TYR A 20 -26.36 10.11 21.69
CA TYR A 20 -25.26 11.06 21.85
C TYR A 20 -24.98 11.35 23.32
N ASP A 21 -26.02 11.59 24.13
CA ASP A 21 -25.89 11.82 25.57
C ASP A 21 -25.41 10.58 26.33
N GLU A 22 -25.77 9.37 25.88
CA GLU A 22 -25.26 8.10 26.44
C GLU A 22 -23.79 7.85 26.10
N LEU A 23 -23.32 8.27 24.92
CA LEU A 23 -21.94 8.08 24.47
C LEU A 23 -21.00 9.22 24.89
N LEU A 24 -21.53 10.41 25.23
CA LEU A 24 -20.75 11.57 25.62
C LEU A 24 -19.87 11.34 26.88
N PRO A 25 -20.31 10.61 27.93
CA PRO A 25 -19.44 10.25 29.06
C PRO A 25 -18.28 9.33 28.64
N LEU A 26 -18.52 8.40 27.71
CA LEU A 26 -17.48 7.51 27.19
C LEU A 26 -16.46 8.29 26.34
N TYR A 27 -16.94 9.21 25.50
CA TYR A 27 -16.09 10.12 24.73
C TYR A 27 -15.24 11.00 25.66
N LYS A 28 -15.83 11.60 26.70
CA LYS A 28 -15.12 12.41 27.71
C LYS A 28 -14.15 11.58 28.56
N TYR A 29 -14.45 10.31 28.80
CA TYR A 29 -13.54 9.38 29.46
C TYR A 29 -12.34 9.07 28.55
N ILE A 30 -12.58 8.83 27.26
CA ILE A 30 -11.52 8.60 26.28
C ILE A 30 -10.63 9.85 26.12
N GLU A 31 -11.22 11.05 26.01
CA GLU A 31 -10.47 12.33 26.00
C GLU A 31 -9.68 12.58 27.30
N ARG A 32 -10.22 12.23 28.47
CA ARG A 32 -9.49 12.40 29.74
C ARG A 32 -8.32 11.42 29.92
N ASN A 33 -8.34 10.29 29.20
CA ASN A 33 -7.32 9.24 29.30
C ASN A 33 -6.41 9.19 28.06
N LEU A 34 -6.61 10.11 27.11
CA LEU A 34 -5.72 10.41 26.00
C LEU A 34 -5.28 11.86 26.18
N GLU A 35 -4.12 12.11 26.79
CA GLU A 35 -3.22 13.29 26.68
C GLU A 35 -2.19 13.23 27.86
N PRO A 36 -1.00 13.85 27.75
CA PRO A 36 0.31 13.21 27.96
C PRO A 36 0.90 13.39 29.37
N GLU A 37 1.79 12.48 29.78
CA GLU A 37 2.74 12.73 30.88
C GLU A 37 3.71 13.85 30.45
N ASP A 38 3.42 15.09 30.86
CA ASP A 38 4.19 15.86 31.86
C ASP A 38 3.87 17.35 31.72
N SER A 39 3.29 17.90 32.79
CA SER A 39 3.05 19.31 33.03
C SER A 39 4.36 20.02 33.40
N PHE A 40 4.68 21.12 32.72
CA PHE A 40 5.60 22.13 33.24
C PHE A 40 4.80 23.36 33.69
N ASP A 41 4.92 23.67 34.98
CA ASP A 41 4.39 24.85 35.65
C ASP A 41 4.85 26.15 34.97
N SER A 42 3.88 26.94 34.51
CA SER A 42 4.10 28.31 34.04
C SER A 42 3.67 29.30 35.10
N ASP A 43 4.47 29.46 36.16
CA ASP A 43 4.37 30.59 37.09
C ASP A 43 5.72 30.87 37.75
N SER A 44 6.65 31.44 36.99
CA SER A 44 7.61 32.45 37.47
C SER A 44 8.50 32.90 36.31
N PHE A 45 8.35 34.16 35.89
CA PHE A 45 9.42 35.15 35.72
C PHE A 45 8.92 36.31 34.84
N SER A 46 8.76 37.47 35.48
CA SER A 46 8.66 38.76 34.80
C SER A 46 10.01 39.14 34.16
N PRO A 47 10.01 39.94 33.09
CA PRO A 47 11.24 40.36 32.43
C PRO A 47 11.86 41.59 33.14
N PRO A 48 13.19 41.73 33.22
CA PRO A 48 13.79 43.03 33.49
C PRO A 48 14.11 43.76 32.19
N ALA A 49 13.80 45.05 32.23
CA ALA A 49 14.04 46.05 31.20
C ALA A 49 15.51 46.52 31.15
N ASP A 50 15.85 47.08 29.99
CA ASP A 50 16.97 47.99 29.65
C ASP A 50 17.84 48.53 30.79
N GLN A 51 19.17 48.30 30.69
CA GLN A 51 20.18 49.31 31.03
C GLN A 51 21.39 49.23 30.08
N LYS A 52 21.83 50.43 29.65
CA LYS A 52 22.79 50.74 28.59
C LYS A 52 24.27 50.60 29.04
N ASN A 53 25.08 49.98 28.16
CA ASN A 53 26.50 50.27 27.76
C ASN A 53 27.63 50.47 28.82
N PRO A 54 28.94 50.38 28.46
CA PRO A 54 29.58 50.18 27.15
C PRO A 54 30.69 49.07 27.08
N LEU A 55 31.18 48.81 25.86
CA LEU A 55 32.38 48.01 25.54
C LEU A 55 33.66 48.43 26.31
N PRO A 56 34.63 47.51 26.41
CA PRO A 56 35.92 47.81 25.77
C PRO A 56 36.42 46.69 24.85
N SER A 57 37.03 47.15 23.77
CA SER A 57 37.95 46.43 22.89
C SER A 57 39.12 45.83 23.66
N ASP A 58 39.49 44.58 23.37
CA ASP A 58 40.86 44.30 22.92
C ASP A 58 41.06 42.89 22.35
N LYS A 59 42.07 42.84 21.49
CA LYS A 59 42.47 41.77 20.58
C LYS A 59 43.10 40.59 21.32
N ASN A 60 42.73 39.34 20.97
CA ASN A 60 43.67 38.26 20.64
C ASN A 60 42.95 36.96 20.19
N PRO A 61 43.60 36.14 19.34
CA PRO A 61 42.95 35.09 18.54
C PRO A 61 42.67 33.78 19.32
N LEU A 62 41.61 33.07 18.90
CA LEU A 62 41.23 31.74 19.40
C LEU A 62 42.35 30.70 19.22
N PRO A 63 42.61 29.83 20.22
CA PRO A 63 43.37 28.61 20.02
C PRO A 63 42.48 27.51 19.41
N SER A 64 43.01 26.80 18.43
CA SER A 64 42.40 25.62 17.80
C SER A 64 42.13 24.52 18.85
N PRO A 65 41.00 23.78 18.78
CA PRO A 65 40.73 22.70 19.72
C PRO A 65 41.65 21.51 19.44
N LYS A 66 42.41 21.15 20.49
CA LYS A 66 43.17 19.90 20.59
C LYS A 66 42.22 18.70 20.54
N GLN A 67 42.58 17.67 19.78
CA GLN A 67 42.02 16.33 19.97
C GLN A 67 42.33 15.83 21.38
N PRO A 68 41.36 15.22 22.11
CA PRO A 68 41.68 14.37 23.23
C PRO A 68 41.88 12.92 22.76
N SER A 69 42.99 12.39 23.26
CA SER A 69 43.51 11.04 23.17
C SER A 69 42.62 9.98 23.83
N SER A 70 42.81 8.76 23.35
CA SER A 70 42.24 7.49 23.77
C SER A 70 42.32 7.20 25.28
N GLU A 71 41.17 6.98 25.90
CA GLU A 71 40.98 6.03 26.98
C GLU A 71 39.67 5.28 26.70
N LEU A 72 39.80 4.13 26.05
CA LEU A 72 38.73 3.16 25.84
C LEU A 72 38.44 2.50 27.19
N LEU A 73 37.45 3.04 27.89
CA LEU A 73 36.72 2.32 28.93
C LEU A 73 35.80 1.32 28.22
N GLU A 74 36.16 0.03 28.28
CA GLU A 74 35.22 -1.05 27.98
C GLU A 74 34.02 -0.93 28.92
N GLN A 75 32.86 -0.56 28.38
CA GLN A 75 31.57 -0.70 29.05
C GLN A 75 30.75 -1.77 28.34
N PRO A 76 30.12 -2.71 29.08
CA PRO A 76 29.24 -3.71 28.51
C PRO A 76 27.89 -3.04 28.22
N GLY A 77 27.63 -2.70 26.97
CA GLY A 77 26.38 -2.07 26.56
C GLY A 77 26.04 -2.49 25.15
N ASN A 78 24.92 -3.19 24.99
CA ASN A 78 24.34 -3.59 23.71
C ASN A 78 23.75 -2.40 22.93
N GLU A 79 24.18 -1.17 23.23
CA GLU A 79 23.53 0.08 22.85
C GLU A 79 24.15 0.64 21.57
N LEU A 80 23.31 0.99 20.60
CA LEU A 80 23.73 1.71 19.41
C LEU A 80 23.78 3.22 19.69
N ASN A 81 24.92 3.85 19.39
CA ASN A 81 25.06 5.31 19.38
C ASN A 81 25.56 5.86 18.02
N PRO A 82 24.91 5.51 16.89
CA PRO A 82 25.30 6.04 15.58
C PRO A 82 24.96 7.52 15.51
N VAL A 83 25.92 8.33 15.09
CA VAL A 83 25.74 9.78 14.94
C VAL A 83 25.00 10.11 13.64
N ASN A 84 25.05 9.23 12.63
CA ASN A 84 24.39 9.38 11.34
C ASN A 84 24.08 8.02 10.69
N ILE A 85 23.39 8.04 9.55
CA ILE A 85 23.02 6.83 8.80
C ILE A 85 24.23 6.08 8.23
N GLU A 86 25.33 6.78 7.95
CA GLU A 86 26.57 6.19 7.43
C GLU A 86 27.24 5.30 8.47
N GLU A 87 27.42 5.80 9.68
CA GLU A 87 28.00 5.04 10.78
C GLU A 87 27.14 3.82 11.15
N LEU A 88 25.81 3.99 11.15
CA LEU A 88 24.88 2.87 11.36
C LEU A 88 25.06 1.80 10.28
N ALA A 89 25.06 2.18 8.99
CA ALA A 89 25.18 1.26 7.87
C ALA A 89 26.53 0.52 7.88
N GLN A 90 27.62 1.24 8.11
CA GLN A 90 28.96 0.64 8.22
C GLN A 90 29.07 -0.33 9.40
N GLY A 91 28.45 0.01 10.55
CA GLY A 91 28.40 -0.88 11.71
C GLY A 91 27.64 -2.17 11.42
N VAL A 92 26.50 -2.08 10.74
CA VAL A 92 25.73 -3.25 10.29
C VAL A 92 26.54 -4.11 9.33
N ASN A 93 27.22 -3.54 8.33
CA ASN A 93 28.07 -4.31 7.40
C ASN A 93 29.21 -5.04 8.13
N ARG A 94 29.93 -4.36 9.04
CA ARG A 94 31.03 -4.98 9.82
C ARG A 94 30.53 -6.15 10.66
N LYS A 95 29.39 -5.97 11.33
CA LYS A 95 28.80 -7.04 12.16
C LYS A 95 28.29 -8.20 11.30
N ALA A 96 27.69 -7.92 10.14
CA ALA A 96 27.23 -8.95 9.21
C ALA A 96 28.37 -9.89 8.78
N GLY A 97 29.51 -9.31 8.36
CA GLY A 97 30.66 -10.08 7.88
C GLY A 97 31.38 -10.93 8.93
N THR A 98 31.05 -10.79 10.22
CA THR A 98 31.69 -11.53 11.32
C THR A 98 30.72 -12.37 12.16
N GLY A 99 29.41 -12.12 12.06
CA GLY A 99 28.40 -12.69 12.97
C GLY A 99 27.63 -13.91 12.46
N GLY A 100 27.94 -14.41 11.25
CA GLY A 100 27.33 -15.65 10.72
C GLY A 100 25.84 -15.52 10.36
N TYR A 101 25.40 -14.32 9.95
CA TYR A 101 24.02 -14.05 9.54
C TYR A 101 23.81 -14.42 8.07
N ALA A 102 22.65 -14.99 7.76
CA ALA A 102 22.33 -15.38 6.38
C ALA A 102 22.22 -14.17 5.43
N VAL A 103 21.79 -13.02 5.94
CA VAL A 103 21.70 -11.76 5.18
C VAL A 103 23.08 -11.17 4.86
N ALA A 104 24.17 -11.65 5.48
CA ALA A 104 25.52 -11.25 5.08
C ALA A 104 25.79 -11.63 3.61
N ASP A 105 25.22 -12.75 3.15
CA ASP A 105 25.33 -13.24 1.78
C ASP A 105 24.26 -12.64 0.84
N LEU A 106 23.61 -11.54 1.23
CA LEU A 106 22.49 -10.96 0.47
C LEU A 106 22.87 -10.67 -0.99
N GLN A 107 24.11 -10.26 -1.25
CA GLN A 107 24.56 -9.92 -2.60
C GLN A 107 24.68 -11.16 -3.49
N ASP A 108 25.07 -12.31 -2.94
CA ASP A 108 25.09 -13.59 -3.66
C ASP A 108 23.66 -14.12 -3.84
N ILE A 109 22.84 -14.05 -2.79
CA ILE A 109 21.41 -14.42 -2.86
C ILE A 109 20.70 -13.63 -3.97
N ARG A 110 20.96 -12.33 -4.08
CA ARG A 110 20.37 -11.46 -5.12
C ARG A 110 20.73 -11.92 -6.53
N MET A 111 21.90 -12.49 -6.73
CA MET A 111 22.32 -13.03 -8.03
C MET A 111 21.61 -14.35 -8.32
N ASP A 112 21.53 -15.25 -7.32
CA ASP A 112 20.85 -16.53 -7.45
C ASP A 112 19.35 -16.39 -7.76
N GLU A 113 18.68 -15.38 -7.17
CA GLU A 113 17.25 -15.15 -7.42
C GLU A 113 16.94 -14.50 -8.79
N LYS A 114 17.95 -14.02 -9.53
CA LYS A 114 17.78 -13.27 -10.79
C LYS A 114 18.20 -14.04 -12.05
N ASP A 115 18.21 -15.37 -11.99
CA ASP A 115 18.74 -16.23 -13.04
C ASP A 115 18.12 -15.92 -14.44
N ASN A 116 18.95 -15.34 -15.33
CA ASN A 116 18.87 -15.23 -16.81
C ASN A 116 18.37 -13.98 -17.57
N ASP A 117 18.25 -12.76 -17.02
CA ASP A 117 17.96 -11.59 -17.91
C ASP A 117 18.47 -10.21 -17.42
N LEU A 118 19.70 -10.14 -16.89
CA LEU A 118 20.37 -8.84 -16.76
C LEU A 118 21.16 -8.52 -18.03
N PRO A 119 20.84 -7.42 -18.75
CA PRO A 119 21.68 -6.94 -19.83
C PRO A 119 23.02 -6.49 -19.24
N ASP A 120 24.11 -7.06 -19.75
CA ASP A 120 25.50 -6.63 -19.64
C ASP A 120 25.80 -5.55 -18.58
N ARG A 121 26.24 -6.00 -17.39
CA ARG A 121 27.25 -5.24 -16.65
C ARG A 121 28.52 -6.09 -16.53
N PRO A 122 29.46 -5.97 -17.47
CA PRO A 122 30.79 -6.50 -17.28
C PRO A 122 31.46 -5.69 -16.14
N ASP A 123 32.19 -6.39 -15.27
CA ASP A 123 33.36 -5.89 -14.54
C ASP A 123 33.22 -5.29 -13.12
N GLN A 124 32.06 -5.38 -12.44
CA GLN A 124 32.03 -5.11 -10.98
C GLN A 124 31.73 -6.40 -10.21
N LYS A 125 32.74 -6.91 -9.48
CA LYS A 125 32.50 -7.88 -8.41
C LYS A 125 31.38 -7.33 -7.51
N PRO A 126 30.32 -8.09 -7.22
CA PRO A 126 29.33 -7.69 -6.22
C PRO A 126 30.10 -7.32 -4.95
N THR A 127 29.80 -6.15 -4.40
CA THR A 127 30.31 -5.79 -3.07
C THR A 127 29.82 -6.84 -2.07
N SER A 128 30.61 -7.19 -1.05
CA SER A 128 30.11 -8.02 0.07
C SER A 128 29.22 -7.22 1.02
N ASP A 129 29.27 -5.89 0.95
CA ASP A 129 28.50 -5.01 1.83
C ASP A 129 27.00 -5.06 1.53
N ILE A 130 26.19 -5.18 2.60
CA ILE A 130 24.73 -5.08 2.52
C ILE A 130 24.33 -3.66 2.12
N PHE A 131 24.86 -2.64 2.79
CA PHE A 131 24.50 -1.23 2.57
C PHE A 131 25.68 -0.41 2.04
N ARG A 132 25.41 0.54 1.15
CA ARG A 132 26.38 1.56 0.74
C ARG A 132 25.70 2.91 0.78
N VAL A 133 26.24 3.80 1.61
CA VAL A 133 25.75 5.17 1.71
C VAL A 133 26.27 5.96 0.51
N SER A 134 25.38 6.69 -0.15
CA SER A 134 25.73 7.63 -1.22
C SER A 134 25.57 9.06 -0.72
N ASP A 135 26.17 10.02 -1.41
CA ASP A 135 26.13 11.46 -1.07
C ASP A 135 24.69 12.04 -0.98
N PHE A 136 23.67 11.29 -1.41
CA PHE A 136 22.25 11.65 -1.36
C PHE A 136 21.47 10.99 -0.20
N SER A 137 22.15 10.33 0.74
CA SER A 137 21.51 9.58 1.83
C SER A 137 21.35 10.49 3.06
N ASP A 138 20.24 11.22 3.14
CA ASP A 138 20.00 12.15 4.25
C ASP A 138 19.83 11.41 5.59
N ASP A 139 18.82 10.54 5.67
CA ASP A 139 18.41 9.90 6.94
C ASP A 139 18.07 8.42 6.81
N PHE A 140 18.22 7.85 5.60
CA PHE A 140 17.95 6.44 5.32
C PHE A 140 18.88 5.86 4.23
N VAL A 141 19.02 4.54 4.24
CA VAL A 141 19.72 3.77 3.22
C VAL A 141 18.96 2.47 2.95
N PHE A 142 19.08 1.94 1.74
CA PHE A 142 18.63 0.60 1.39
C PHE A 142 19.81 -0.20 0.84
N HIS A 143 19.68 -1.52 0.85
CA HIS A 143 20.79 -2.39 0.46
C HIS A 143 21.28 -2.14 -0.97
N CYS A 144 22.54 -2.45 -1.23
CA CYS A 144 23.19 -2.25 -2.53
C CYS A 144 22.41 -2.94 -3.63
N GLY A 145 22.07 -2.20 -4.69
CA GLY A 145 21.31 -2.71 -5.84
C GLY A 145 19.80 -2.88 -5.60
N GLY A 146 19.30 -2.56 -4.41
CA GLY A 146 17.92 -2.77 -3.97
C GLY A 146 16.82 -1.98 -4.66
N ARG A 147 17.12 -1.17 -5.69
CA ARG A 147 16.15 -0.21 -6.25
C ARG A 147 14.89 -0.88 -6.81
N ASN A 148 15.03 -2.10 -7.29
CA ASN A 148 14.08 -2.77 -8.17
C ASN A 148 13.51 -4.06 -7.54
N GLU A 149 13.65 -4.23 -6.23
CA GLU A 149 13.30 -5.42 -5.45
C GLU A 149 12.83 -5.04 -4.04
N LEU A 150 12.37 -6.00 -3.24
CA LEU A 150 12.08 -5.77 -1.83
C LEU A 150 13.32 -5.22 -1.10
N GLN A 151 13.21 -4.04 -0.50
CA GLN A 151 14.35 -3.32 0.04
C GLN A 151 14.58 -3.61 1.52
N PHE A 152 15.63 -4.34 1.88
CA PHE A 152 16.22 -4.18 3.21
C PHE A 152 16.64 -2.72 3.39
N ASN A 153 16.18 -2.10 4.48
CA ASN A 153 16.21 -0.66 4.66
C ASN A 153 16.52 -0.29 6.10
N LEU A 154 17.37 0.73 6.25
CA LEU A 154 17.74 1.36 7.51
C LEU A 154 17.37 2.84 7.45
N ALA A 155 16.90 3.40 8.56
CA ALA A 155 16.84 4.85 8.74
C ALA A 155 17.20 5.24 10.16
N LEU A 156 17.85 6.39 10.31
CA LEU A 156 18.11 7.05 11.57
C LEU A 156 17.50 8.44 11.47
N ARG A 157 16.31 8.61 12.05
CA ARG A 157 15.56 9.87 11.97
C ARG A 157 14.60 10.04 13.14
N ARG A 158 14.00 11.22 13.25
CA ARG A 158 12.94 11.47 14.24
C ARG A 158 11.61 10.89 13.76
N PHE A 159 10.99 10.09 14.62
CA PHE A 159 9.61 9.64 14.49
C PHE A 159 8.84 10.18 15.70
N ASP A 160 7.80 10.98 15.43
CA ASP A 160 7.00 11.63 16.46
C ASP A 160 7.86 12.46 17.45
N GLY A 161 8.88 13.14 16.93
CA GLY A 161 9.80 13.98 17.70
C GLY A 161 10.99 13.23 18.32
N VAL A 162 10.96 11.89 18.37
CA VAL A 162 11.99 11.07 19.04
C VAL A 162 12.91 10.40 18.02
N TRP A 163 14.22 10.45 18.24
CA TRP A 163 15.20 9.72 17.43
C TRP A 163 14.98 8.21 17.52
N LYS A 164 14.80 7.55 16.38
CA LYS A 164 14.70 6.09 16.32
C LYS A 164 15.49 5.54 15.15
N VAL A 165 15.97 4.31 15.32
CA VAL A 165 16.44 3.48 14.22
C VAL A 165 15.25 2.70 13.67
N ARG A 166 14.96 2.88 12.38
CA ARG A 166 14.03 2.05 11.62
C ARG A 166 14.84 0.99 10.86
N TYR A 167 14.44 -0.27 10.99
CA TYR A 167 15.09 -1.38 10.30
C TYR A 167 14.07 -2.46 9.94
N GLY A 168 14.19 -3.00 8.73
CA GLY A 168 13.27 -4.01 8.19
C GLY A 168 13.31 -4.05 6.66
N ALA A 169 12.19 -4.49 6.07
CA ALA A 169 12.01 -4.54 4.64
C ALA A 169 10.96 -3.52 4.19
N ALA A 170 11.20 -2.89 3.05
CA ALA A 170 10.39 -1.83 2.51
C ALA A 170 9.96 -2.11 1.08
N PHE A 171 8.76 -1.64 0.76
CA PHE A 171 8.28 -1.47 -0.60
C PHE A 171 8.19 0.02 -0.88
N LEU A 172 8.90 0.51 -1.89
CA LEU A 172 8.80 1.90 -2.31
C LEU A 172 8.24 1.95 -3.71
N TYR A 173 7.04 2.50 -3.84
CA TYR A 173 6.53 2.86 -5.14
C TYR A 173 7.21 4.15 -5.61
N LYS A 174 8.03 4.10 -6.66
CA LYS A 174 8.52 5.30 -7.37
C LYS A 174 8.42 5.07 -8.88
N LEU A 175 7.71 5.94 -9.60
CA LEU A 175 8.02 6.18 -11.01
C LEU A 175 9.28 7.05 -11.06
N GLY A 176 10.40 6.47 -11.42
CA GLY A 176 11.63 7.18 -11.78
C GLY A 176 11.96 6.95 -13.25
N ARG A 177 12.71 7.87 -13.88
CA ARG A 177 13.17 7.75 -15.28
C ARG A 177 13.94 6.43 -15.45
N GLY A 178 13.26 5.41 -15.96
CA GLY A 178 13.69 4.01 -15.94
C GLY A 178 12.49 3.13 -15.61
N MET A 179 11.79 2.73 -16.66
CA MET A 179 10.56 1.93 -16.67
C MET A 179 10.67 0.63 -15.85
N GLU A 180 10.24 0.64 -14.59
CA GLU A 180 9.94 -0.59 -13.86
C GLU A 180 8.62 -0.42 -13.11
N SER A 181 7.61 -1.15 -13.60
CA SER A 181 6.22 -0.72 -13.61
C SER A 181 5.42 -1.12 -12.37
N LEU A 182 4.26 -0.47 -12.16
CA LEU A 182 3.24 -0.82 -11.17
C LEU A 182 2.89 -2.30 -11.05
N VAL A 183 3.00 -3.03 -12.15
CA VAL A 183 2.71 -4.47 -12.23
C VAL A 183 3.57 -5.23 -11.21
N SER A 184 4.84 -4.84 -11.09
CA SER A 184 5.78 -5.43 -10.15
C SER A 184 5.39 -5.19 -8.68
N MET A 185 4.80 -4.03 -8.34
CA MET A 185 4.38 -3.73 -6.97
C MET A 185 3.11 -4.49 -6.57
N GLY A 186 2.13 -4.59 -7.48
CA GLY A 186 0.93 -5.41 -7.25
C GLY A 186 1.27 -6.89 -7.01
N SER A 187 2.16 -7.46 -7.84
CA SER A 187 2.63 -8.84 -7.68
C SER A 187 3.44 -9.02 -6.40
N ARG A 188 4.34 -8.08 -6.06
CA ARG A 188 5.08 -8.10 -4.78
C ARG A 188 4.17 -8.09 -3.56
N ILE A 189 3.14 -7.25 -3.57
CA ILE A 189 2.17 -7.16 -2.46
C ILE A 189 1.29 -8.41 -2.40
N ARG A 190 0.91 -8.98 -3.55
CA ARG A 190 0.21 -10.28 -3.59
C ARG A 190 1.04 -11.38 -2.95
N TYR A 191 2.32 -11.52 -3.33
CA TYR A 191 3.22 -12.52 -2.75
C TYR A 191 3.52 -12.25 -1.28
N PHE A 192 3.64 -10.98 -0.87
CA PHE A 192 3.72 -10.62 0.54
C PHE A 192 2.50 -11.13 1.32
N ASN A 193 1.29 -10.85 0.84
CA ASN A 193 0.06 -11.30 1.50
C ASN A 193 -0.06 -12.83 1.52
N GLU A 194 0.39 -13.51 0.47
CA GLU A 194 0.43 -14.97 0.41
C GLU A 194 1.39 -15.57 1.43
N TYR A 195 2.62 -15.05 1.49
CA TYR A 195 3.62 -15.49 2.45
C TYR A 195 3.18 -15.22 3.89
N LEU A 196 2.55 -14.06 4.14
CA LEU A 196 2.00 -13.69 5.44
C LEU A 196 0.93 -14.67 5.91
N ARG A 197 0.02 -15.09 5.01
CA ARG A 197 -1.01 -16.09 5.33
C ARG A 197 -0.41 -17.45 5.68
N ALA A 198 0.63 -17.85 4.97
CA ALA A 198 1.26 -19.16 5.13
C ALA A 198 2.19 -19.23 6.35
N ASN A 199 2.80 -18.11 6.76
CA ASN A 199 3.84 -18.06 7.79
C ASN A 199 3.61 -16.93 8.82
N PRO A 200 2.45 -16.85 9.50
CA PRO A 200 2.13 -15.73 10.39
C PRO A 200 3.14 -15.54 11.53
N GLU A 201 3.74 -16.63 12.03
CA GLU A 201 4.77 -16.63 13.08
C GLU A 201 6.10 -15.98 12.64
N ALA A 202 6.40 -15.99 11.34
CA ALA A 202 7.56 -15.28 10.79
C ALA A 202 7.47 -13.77 11.05
N PHE A 203 6.28 -13.25 11.33
CA PHE A 203 6.01 -11.83 11.53
C PHE A 203 5.83 -11.40 12.98
N THR A 204 5.90 -12.34 13.94
CA THR A 204 5.77 -12.03 15.37
C THR A 204 6.81 -10.98 15.82
N GLY A 205 6.34 -9.94 16.51
CA GLY A 205 7.18 -8.85 17.01
C GLY A 205 7.67 -7.87 15.94
N LEU A 206 7.15 -7.95 14.72
CA LEU A 206 7.30 -6.91 13.69
C LEU A 206 6.04 -6.04 13.65
N LYS A 207 6.18 -4.88 13.03
CA LYS A 207 5.09 -3.95 12.72
C LYS A 207 5.06 -3.71 11.23
N LEU A 208 3.86 -3.54 10.70
CA LEU A 208 3.62 -3.09 9.34
C LEU A 208 3.05 -1.67 9.41
N TRP A 209 3.55 -0.76 8.59
CA TRP A 209 2.97 0.57 8.41
C TRP A 209 3.16 1.05 6.97
N TYR A 210 2.47 2.14 6.62
CA TYR A 210 2.60 2.74 5.29
C TYR A 210 2.58 4.28 5.35
N GLU A 211 3.33 4.90 4.46
CA GLU A 211 3.42 6.36 4.29
C GLU A 211 2.89 6.69 2.89
N PRO A 212 1.66 7.23 2.75
CA PRO A 212 1.13 7.69 1.46
C PRO A 212 2.02 8.79 0.85
N LYS A 213 1.99 8.95 -0.48
CA LYS A 213 2.75 10.00 -1.18
C LYS A 213 2.44 11.38 -0.61
N GLY A 214 3.49 12.12 -0.25
CA GLY A 214 3.35 13.46 0.33
C GLY A 214 2.95 13.49 1.81
N SER A 215 2.63 12.36 2.44
CA SER A 215 2.44 12.27 3.89
C SER A 215 3.78 12.15 4.60
N ARG A 216 3.99 12.96 5.64
CA ARG A 216 5.09 12.76 6.61
C ARG A 216 4.68 11.92 7.83
N LYS A 217 3.42 11.48 7.89
CA LYS A 217 2.89 10.69 8.99
C LYS A 217 2.66 9.24 8.54
N PRO A 218 3.40 8.26 9.08
CA PRO A 218 3.11 6.85 8.85
C PRO A 218 1.74 6.50 9.42
N ARG A 219 0.95 5.75 8.66
CA ARG A 219 -0.34 5.20 9.08
C ARG A 219 -0.20 3.74 9.47
N GLY A 220 -0.96 3.38 10.49
CA GLY A 220 -1.25 2.00 10.84
C GLY A 220 -0.05 1.23 11.37
N ASP A 221 0.66 1.75 12.38
CA ASP A 221 1.64 0.98 13.17
C ASP A 221 0.94 -0.21 13.86
N SER A 222 0.77 -1.27 13.09
CA SER A 222 -0.14 -2.38 13.37
C SER A 222 0.62 -3.70 13.28
N PRO A 223 0.11 -4.76 13.93
CA PRO A 223 0.56 -6.10 13.63
C PRO A 223 0.49 -6.36 12.11
N PRO A 224 1.48 -7.07 11.54
CA PRO A 224 1.48 -7.42 10.13
C PRO A 224 0.16 -8.07 9.72
N ARG A 225 -0.44 -7.49 8.69
CA ARG A 225 -1.72 -7.89 8.12
C ARG A 225 -1.64 -7.78 6.61
N GLU A 226 -2.59 -8.42 5.92
CA GLU A 226 -2.66 -8.29 4.48
C GLU A 226 -2.78 -6.81 4.09
N ILE A 227 -1.95 -6.40 3.14
CA ILE A 227 -2.02 -5.07 2.54
C ILE A 227 -3.13 -5.11 1.50
N PRO A 228 -4.23 -4.36 1.70
CA PRO A 228 -5.29 -4.27 0.71
C PRO A 228 -4.76 -3.61 -0.56
N GLU A 229 -5.20 -4.09 -1.72
CA GLU A 229 -4.89 -3.45 -3.01
C GLU A 229 -5.30 -1.98 -3.05
N GLN A 230 -6.31 -1.59 -2.27
CA GLN A 230 -6.79 -0.20 -2.18
C GLN A 230 -5.76 0.75 -1.58
N LEU A 231 -4.75 0.25 -0.86
CA LEU A 231 -3.67 1.09 -0.34
C LEU A 231 -2.54 1.29 -1.36
N LEU A 232 -2.60 0.62 -2.52
CA LEU A 232 -1.57 0.70 -3.56
C LEU A 232 -1.76 1.96 -4.40
N GLU A 233 -1.40 3.09 -3.81
CA GLU A 233 -1.32 4.37 -4.51
C GLU A 233 0.13 4.67 -4.89
N GLU A 234 0.31 5.38 -6.00
CA GLU A 234 1.61 5.85 -6.42
C GLU A 234 2.30 6.65 -5.31
N GLY A 235 3.57 6.34 -5.05
CA GLY A 235 4.40 7.01 -4.07
C GLY A 235 4.17 6.53 -2.64
N THR A 236 3.31 5.51 -2.45
CA THR A 236 3.12 4.88 -1.15
C THR A 236 4.35 4.05 -0.79
N PHE A 237 4.86 4.28 0.41
CA PHE A 237 5.95 3.52 1.00
C PHE A 237 5.38 2.58 2.05
N PHE A 238 5.48 1.28 1.84
CA PHE A 238 5.14 0.26 2.84
C PHE A 238 6.39 -0.21 3.53
N PHE A 239 6.28 -0.48 4.83
CA PHE A 239 7.41 -0.96 5.61
C PHE A 239 6.97 -2.02 6.60
N ILE A 240 7.71 -3.11 6.63
CA ILE A 240 7.59 -4.13 7.66
C ILE A 240 8.89 -4.27 8.43
N GLY A 241 8.83 -4.10 9.75
CA GLY A 241 10.02 -4.17 10.59
C GLY A 241 9.80 -3.54 11.96
N ARG A 242 10.82 -2.86 12.47
CA ARG A 242 10.84 -2.27 13.81
C ARG A 242 11.32 -0.83 13.78
N ARG A 243 10.93 -0.10 14.82
CA ARG A 243 11.44 1.24 15.15
C ARG A 243 11.82 1.22 16.62
N SER A 244 13.09 1.43 16.93
CA SER A 244 13.60 1.33 18.31
C SER A 244 14.49 2.52 18.65
N ASN A 245 14.55 2.85 19.94
CA ASN A 245 15.51 3.82 20.44
C ASN A 245 16.94 3.28 20.20
N PRO A 246 17.89 4.07 19.64
CA PRO A 246 19.26 3.61 19.45
C PRO A 246 19.88 2.97 20.71
N SER A 247 19.60 3.51 21.90
CA SER A 247 20.13 2.96 23.16
C SER A 247 19.54 1.60 23.57
N GLU A 248 18.51 1.11 22.90
CA GLU A 248 17.79 -0.13 23.29
C GLU A 248 18.01 -1.30 22.31
N ILE A 249 18.82 -1.09 21.28
CA ILE A 249 19.07 -2.10 20.24
C ILE A 249 20.55 -2.24 19.96
N SER A 250 20.91 -3.41 19.47
CA SER A 250 22.25 -3.77 18.99
C SER A 250 22.28 -3.99 17.47
N TYR A 251 23.47 -4.12 16.89
CA TYR A 251 23.60 -4.57 15.51
C TYR A 251 23.07 -6.01 15.31
N ASP A 252 23.17 -6.87 16.35
CA ASP A 252 22.62 -8.23 16.32
C ASP A 252 21.10 -8.23 16.16
N ASP A 253 20.39 -7.30 16.81
CA ASP A 253 18.92 -7.18 16.69
C ASP A 253 18.49 -6.80 15.26
N ILE A 254 19.25 -5.90 14.63
CA ILE A 254 19.04 -5.47 13.25
C ILE A 254 19.23 -6.66 12.30
N LEU A 255 20.38 -7.34 12.40
CA LEU A 255 20.74 -8.44 11.52
C LEU A 255 19.83 -9.66 11.71
N THR A 256 19.46 -10.00 12.95
CA THR A 256 18.49 -11.05 13.24
C THR A 256 17.12 -10.72 12.63
N THR A 257 16.71 -9.45 12.66
CA THR A 257 15.46 -9.02 12.02
C THR A 257 15.53 -9.13 10.50
N PHE A 258 16.69 -8.85 9.90
CA PHE A 258 16.90 -9.06 8.47
C PHE A 258 16.91 -10.53 8.08
N ASP A 259 17.60 -11.39 8.82
CA ASP A 259 17.55 -12.85 8.62
C ASP A 259 16.13 -13.39 8.72
N LYS A 260 15.33 -12.86 9.64
CA LYS A 260 13.90 -13.20 9.78
C LYS A 260 13.09 -12.84 8.54
N LEU A 261 13.43 -11.75 7.86
CA LEU A 261 12.75 -11.25 6.66
C LEU A 261 13.35 -11.79 5.35
N LEU A 262 14.50 -12.45 5.39
CA LEU A 262 15.19 -13.00 4.22
C LEU A 262 14.38 -14.10 3.50
N PRO A 263 13.68 -15.02 4.19
CA PRO A 263 12.77 -15.95 3.52
C PRO A 263 11.63 -15.27 2.74
N LEU A 264 11.06 -14.19 3.28
CA LEU A 264 10.06 -13.38 2.59
C LEU A 264 10.64 -12.73 1.33
N TYR A 265 11.84 -12.15 1.44
CA TYR A 265 12.56 -11.60 0.30
C TYR A 265 12.71 -12.64 -0.82
N LYS A 266 13.28 -13.81 -0.49
CA LYS A 266 13.48 -14.91 -1.46
C LYS A 266 12.16 -15.36 -2.07
N TYR A 267 11.12 -15.51 -1.26
CA TYR A 267 9.81 -15.92 -1.75
C TYR A 267 9.23 -14.90 -2.73
N ILE A 268 9.28 -13.61 -2.42
CA ILE A 268 8.76 -12.57 -3.31
C ILE A 268 9.55 -12.55 -4.63
N GLU A 269 10.87 -12.45 -4.56
CA GLU A 269 11.68 -12.25 -5.77
C GLU A 269 11.74 -13.51 -6.66
N ARG A 270 11.67 -14.73 -6.09
CA ARG A 270 11.57 -15.99 -6.87
C ARG A 270 10.27 -16.15 -7.66
N ASN A 271 9.18 -15.63 -7.10
CA ASN A 271 7.85 -15.82 -7.71
C ASN A 271 7.50 -14.70 -8.69
N LEU A 272 8.33 -13.67 -8.81
CA LEU A 272 8.18 -12.66 -9.86
C LEU A 272 8.67 -13.24 -11.19
N SER A 273 7.83 -13.13 -12.20
CA SER A 273 8.12 -13.58 -13.56
C SER A 273 8.60 -12.42 -14.44
N PRO A 274 9.38 -12.66 -15.50
CA PRO A 274 9.67 -11.65 -16.52
C PRO A 274 8.41 -10.99 -17.08
N GLU A 275 7.27 -11.69 -17.13
CA GLU A 275 5.96 -11.14 -17.54
C GLU A 275 5.43 -10.05 -16.58
N ASP A 276 5.86 -10.06 -15.31
CA ASP A 276 5.62 -8.96 -14.36
C ASP A 276 6.44 -7.70 -14.70
N PHE A 277 7.48 -7.84 -15.55
CA PHE A 277 8.39 -6.78 -15.99
C PHE A 277 8.26 -6.43 -17.49
N SER A 278 7.78 -7.34 -18.33
CA SER A 278 7.79 -7.25 -19.80
C SER A 278 6.42 -6.91 -20.39
N LYS A 279 6.00 -5.64 -20.33
CA LYS A 279 5.04 -5.10 -21.30
C LYS A 279 5.45 -3.71 -21.76
N GLN A 280 6.45 -3.65 -22.63
CA GLN A 280 6.48 -2.74 -23.78
C GLN A 280 7.37 -3.33 -24.87
N GLU A 281 6.77 -3.73 -26.00
CA GLU A 281 7.23 -3.27 -27.31
C GLU A 281 6.04 -3.07 -28.26
N ASP A 282 6.20 -1.99 -29.02
CA ASP A 282 5.62 -1.63 -30.31
C ASP A 282 4.15 -1.21 -30.44
N SER A 283 3.94 0.10 -30.57
CA SER A 283 3.01 0.63 -31.56
C SER A 283 3.46 2.03 -32.01
N THR A 284 4.59 2.10 -32.71
CA THR A 284 4.76 3.16 -33.71
C THR A 284 3.94 2.80 -34.94
N GLN A 285 2.69 3.25 -35.00
CA GLN A 285 2.00 3.55 -36.27
C GLN A 285 0.74 4.38 -35.99
N ALA A 286 0.85 5.67 -36.29
CA ALA A 286 -0.29 6.56 -36.47
C ALA A 286 -1.09 6.12 -37.72
N PRO A 287 -2.41 6.38 -37.71
CA PRO A 287 -2.99 7.05 -38.86
C PRO A 287 -3.67 8.38 -38.47
N ASN A 288 -3.59 9.31 -39.42
CA ASN A 288 -3.97 10.72 -39.44
C ASN A 288 -5.43 11.04 -39.07
N GLU A 289 -5.58 12.23 -38.46
CA GLU A 289 -6.53 13.37 -38.68
C GLU A 289 -7.98 13.06 -39.15
N GLU A 290 -9.06 13.68 -38.64
CA GLU A 290 -9.34 15.13 -38.54
C GLU A 290 -10.41 15.49 -37.46
N HIS A 291 -10.16 16.62 -36.77
CA HIS A 291 -11.04 17.66 -36.19
C HIS A 291 -12.55 17.42 -35.91
N LEU A 292 -13.02 17.76 -34.69
CA LEU A 292 -13.60 19.09 -34.34
C LEU A 292 -13.95 19.20 -32.83
N SER A 293 -13.59 20.33 -32.23
CA SER A 293 -13.76 20.79 -30.83
C SER A 293 -15.23 21.23 -30.54
N THR A 294 -15.76 21.55 -29.33
CA THR A 294 -15.33 21.98 -27.98
C THR A 294 -16.46 21.56 -26.98
N SER A 295 -16.22 21.34 -25.68
CA SER A 295 -16.29 22.38 -24.63
C SER A 295 -16.06 21.77 -23.23
N ASP A 296 -15.62 22.64 -22.32
CA ASP A 296 -14.92 22.37 -21.08
C ASP A 296 -15.73 21.65 -19.98
N THR A 297 -15.09 20.66 -19.35
CA THR A 297 -15.14 20.50 -17.88
C THR A 297 -13.74 20.10 -17.41
N HIS A 298 -13.22 20.88 -16.46
CA HIS A 298 -11.92 20.65 -15.84
C HIS A 298 -11.94 19.36 -15.01
N GLU A 299 -11.47 18.27 -15.60
CA GLU A 299 -10.80 17.20 -14.86
C GLU A 299 -9.43 16.99 -15.50
N THR A 300 -8.39 17.44 -14.79
CA THR A 300 -7.00 17.20 -15.14
C THR A 300 -6.75 15.70 -15.25
N THR A 301 -6.62 15.25 -16.50
CA THR A 301 -6.24 13.92 -16.94
C THR A 301 -4.93 13.50 -16.29
N ALA A 302 -5.03 12.91 -15.10
CA ALA A 302 -3.91 12.26 -14.43
C ALA A 302 -3.51 11.03 -15.24
N GLU A 303 -2.21 10.86 -15.47
CA GLU A 303 -1.62 9.73 -16.19
C GLU A 303 -2.12 8.40 -15.63
N ARG A 304 -3.07 7.77 -16.33
CA ARG A 304 -3.57 6.43 -16.00
C ARG A 304 -2.45 5.41 -16.19
N THR A 305 -2.20 4.62 -15.16
CA THR A 305 -1.08 3.66 -15.16
C THR A 305 -1.31 2.52 -16.14
N ALA A 306 -0.29 1.94 -16.77
CA ALA A 306 -0.47 0.85 -17.75
C ALA A 306 -1.19 -0.40 -17.18
N ALA A 307 -1.12 -0.65 -15.87
CA ALA A 307 -1.85 -1.72 -15.20
C ALA A 307 -3.31 -1.35 -14.95
N THR A 308 -3.61 -0.11 -14.51
CA THR A 308 -4.99 0.40 -14.47
C THR A 308 -5.56 0.46 -15.87
N VAL A 309 -4.79 0.89 -16.86
CA VAL A 309 -5.14 0.87 -18.28
C VAL A 309 -5.24 -0.56 -18.82
N SER A 310 -4.47 -1.54 -18.34
CA SER A 310 -4.59 -2.94 -18.76
C SER A 310 -5.77 -3.64 -18.10
N VAL A 311 -6.08 -3.31 -16.85
CA VAL A 311 -7.23 -3.77 -16.09
C VAL A 311 -8.49 -3.11 -16.65
N GLU A 312 -8.47 -1.80 -16.92
CA GLU A 312 -9.49 -1.04 -17.67
C GLU A 312 -9.61 -1.61 -19.08
N ARG A 313 -8.54 -1.78 -19.85
CA ARG A 313 -8.62 -2.41 -21.19
C ARG A 313 -9.12 -3.85 -21.14
N THR A 314 -8.79 -4.62 -20.10
CA THR A 314 -9.31 -5.99 -19.95
C THR A 314 -10.78 -5.95 -19.56
N HIS A 315 -11.16 -5.03 -18.67
CA HIS A 315 -12.55 -4.77 -18.28
C HIS A 315 -13.36 -4.31 -19.49
N ASP A 316 -12.89 -3.30 -20.23
CA ASP A 316 -13.44 -2.80 -21.48
C ASP A 316 -13.59 -3.92 -22.50
N ARG A 317 -12.55 -4.73 -22.71
CA ARG A 317 -12.59 -5.84 -23.68
C ARG A 317 -13.57 -6.94 -23.23
N MET A 318 -13.61 -7.27 -21.94
CA MET A 318 -14.59 -8.20 -21.38
C MET A 318 -16.01 -7.67 -21.53
N ARG A 319 -16.21 -6.39 -21.22
CA ARG A 319 -17.49 -5.69 -21.38
C ARG A 319 -17.93 -5.68 -22.83
N ASP A 320 -17.03 -5.40 -23.77
CA ASP A 320 -17.32 -5.38 -25.21
C ASP A 320 -17.66 -6.78 -25.74
N VAL A 321 -16.91 -7.80 -25.33
CA VAL A 321 -17.20 -9.21 -25.69
C VAL A 321 -18.55 -9.63 -25.12
N LEU A 322 -18.82 -9.31 -23.86
CA LEU A 322 -20.07 -9.61 -23.21
C LEU A 322 -21.24 -8.86 -23.87
N ALA A 323 -21.09 -7.57 -24.17
CA ALA A 323 -22.10 -6.75 -24.84
C ALA A 323 -22.46 -7.32 -26.21
N LYS A 324 -21.47 -7.75 -27.00
CA LYS A 324 -21.70 -8.40 -28.30
C LYS A 324 -22.47 -9.71 -28.15
N ARG A 325 -22.10 -10.54 -27.17
CA ARG A 325 -22.80 -11.80 -26.86
C ARG A 325 -24.26 -11.53 -26.48
N LEU A 326 -24.49 -10.65 -25.50
CA LEU A 326 -25.83 -10.30 -25.03
C LEU A 326 -26.69 -9.65 -26.13
N ALA A 327 -26.09 -8.81 -26.98
CA ALA A 327 -26.81 -8.20 -28.11
C ALA A 327 -27.23 -9.22 -29.17
N SER A 328 -26.48 -10.31 -29.33
CA SER A 328 -26.87 -11.42 -30.21
C SER A 328 -27.99 -12.28 -29.60
N GLU A 329 -28.03 -12.40 -28.28
CA GLU A 329 -29.02 -13.20 -27.55
C GLU A 329 -30.35 -12.46 -27.33
N HIS A 330 -30.29 -11.17 -27.00
CA HIS A 330 -31.44 -10.36 -26.58
C HIS A 330 -31.81 -9.26 -27.57
N GLY A 331 -31.02 -9.07 -28.63
CA GLY A 331 -31.19 -7.98 -29.59
C GLY A 331 -30.46 -6.70 -29.17
N ARG A 332 -29.82 -6.03 -30.12
CA ARG A 332 -28.97 -4.85 -29.88
C ARG A 332 -29.69 -3.67 -29.21
N GLY A 333 -30.99 -3.50 -29.48
CA GLY A 333 -31.79 -2.43 -28.87
C GLY A 333 -32.06 -2.61 -27.37
N ASN A 334 -31.81 -3.81 -26.85
CA ASN A 334 -32.10 -4.20 -25.48
C ASN A 334 -30.85 -4.26 -24.59
N VAL A 335 -29.66 -3.89 -25.10
CA VAL A 335 -28.40 -3.94 -24.37
C VAL A 335 -27.79 -2.55 -24.30
N HIS A 336 -27.54 -2.08 -23.08
CA HIS A 336 -26.99 -0.75 -22.80
C HIS A 336 -25.66 -0.89 -22.07
N VAL A 337 -24.64 -0.19 -22.55
CA VAL A 337 -23.30 -0.14 -21.96
C VAL A 337 -23.15 1.17 -21.18
N GLU A 338 -22.53 1.11 -20.00
CA GLU A 338 -22.27 2.28 -19.13
C GLU A 338 -23.51 3.15 -18.88
N ARG A 339 -24.64 2.52 -18.52
CA ARG A 339 -25.86 3.28 -18.21
C ARG A 339 -25.65 4.08 -16.92
N SER A 340 -25.65 5.40 -17.03
CA SER A 340 -25.58 6.30 -15.88
C SER A 340 -26.78 6.11 -14.95
N THR A 341 -26.49 6.02 -13.66
CA THR A 341 -27.48 6.07 -12.58
C THR A 341 -27.72 7.53 -12.19
N GLN A 342 -28.82 7.80 -11.49
CA GLN A 342 -29.18 9.15 -11.01
C GLN A 342 -28.15 9.76 -10.05
N HIS A 343 -27.18 8.98 -9.57
CA HIS A 343 -26.21 9.36 -8.53
C HIS A 343 -24.77 9.47 -9.06
N GLY A 344 -24.58 9.50 -10.39
CA GLY A 344 -23.28 9.79 -11.00
C GLY A 344 -22.33 8.59 -11.19
N LYS A 345 -22.76 7.36 -10.88
CA LYS A 345 -22.06 6.12 -11.26
C LYS A 345 -22.75 5.44 -12.44
N SER A 346 -22.02 4.62 -13.20
CA SER A 346 -22.56 3.86 -14.32
C SER A 346 -22.57 2.35 -14.04
N ILE A 347 -23.62 1.69 -14.52
CA ILE A 347 -23.70 0.22 -14.54
C ILE A 347 -22.96 -0.25 -15.78
N ASP A 348 -22.03 -1.22 -15.66
CA ASP A 348 -21.22 -1.69 -16.79
C ASP A 348 -22.08 -2.11 -17.98
N LEU A 349 -23.08 -2.98 -17.73
CA LEU A 349 -24.05 -3.41 -18.73
C LEU A 349 -25.45 -3.60 -18.13
N VAL A 350 -26.47 -3.19 -18.87
CA VAL A 350 -27.88 -3.43 -18.57
C VAL A 350 -28.54 -4.12 -19.75
N VAL A 351 -29.23 -5.23 -19.48
CA VAL A 351 -30.10 -5.90 -20.47
C VAL A 351 -31.56 -5.65 -20.08
N GLN A 352 -32.36 -5.18 -21.03
CA GLN A 352 -33.80 -5.02 -20.89
C GLN A 352 -34.53 -6.21 -21.52
N THR A 353 -35.36 -6.90 -20.73
CA THR A 353 -36.18 -8.02 -21.19
C THR A 353 -37.61 -7.83 -20.69
N ASP A 354 -38.59 -7.71 -21.58
CA ASP A 354 -40.03 -7.69 -21.24
C ASP A 354 -40.39 -6.85 -19.99
N GLY A 355 -39.86 -5.64 -19.89
CA GLY A 355 -40.12 -4.72 -18.78
C GLY A 355 -39.32 -5.01 -17.49
N ARG A 356 -38.30 -5.85 -17.56
CA ARG A 356 -37.38 -6.19 -16.47
C ARG A 356 -35.95 -5.85 -16.87
N GLU A 357 -35.13 -5.57 -15.88
CA GLU A 357 -33.72 -5.22 -16.09
C GLU A 357 -32.79 -6.22 -15.43
N TRP A 358 -31.71 -6.56 -16.12
CA TRP A 358 -30.62 -7.36 -15.59
C TRP A 358 -29.36 -6.51 -15.55
N PHE A 359 -28.75 -6.42 -14.37
CA PHE A 359 -27.53 -5.64 -14.18
C PHE A 359 -26.33 -6.57 -14.16
N TYR A 360 -25.33 -6.19 -14.94
CA TYR A 360 -24.06 -6.91 -15.03
C TYR A 360 -22.95 -5.99 -14.55
N GLU A 361 -22.08 -6.53 -13.70
CA GLU A 361 -20.90 -5.84 -13.20
C GLU A 361 -19.67 -6.68 -13.53
N VAL A 362 -18.79 -6.13 -14.37
CA VAL A 362 -17.62 -6.82 -14.90
C VAL A 362 -16.42 -6.57 -13.99
N LYS A 363 -15.66 -7.63 -13.70
CA LYS A 363 -14.44 -7.57 -12.90
C LYS A 363 -13.34 -8.37 -13.58
N PRO A 364 -12.25 -7.73 -14.04
CA PRO A 364 -11.23 -8.36 -14.88
C PRO A 364 -10.23 -9.23 -14.11
N PHE A 365 -10.59 -9.71 -12.92
CA PHE A 365 -9.73 -10.57 -12.10
C PHE A 365 -9.91 -12.04 -12.51
N SER A 366 -8.83 -12.80 -12.40
CA SER A 366 -8.83 -14.26 -12.61
C SER A 366 -9.46 -15.03 -11.44
N GLU A 367 -9.45 -14.45 -10.24
CA GLU A 367 -9.95 -15.06 -9.00
C GLU A 367 -11.46 -14.77 -8.82
N PRO A 368 -12.35 -15.78 -8.91
CA PRO A 368 -13.80 -15.57 -8.85
C PRO A 368 -14.28 -14.96 -7.53
N ARG A 369 -13.67 -15.35 -6.40
CA ARG A 369 -14.00 -14.79 -5.07
C ARG A 369 -13.73 -13.28 -5.01
N LEU A 370 -12.70 -12.80 -5.72
CA LEU A 370 -12.37 -11.38 -5.79
C LEU A 370 -13.40 -10.62 -6.63
N CYS A 371 -13.83 -11.18 -7.76
CA CYS A 371 -14.90 -10.62 -8.58
C CYS A 371 -16.20 -10.47 -7.77
N LEU A 372 -16.62 -11.54 -7.07
CA LEU A 372 -17.80 -11.51 -6.20
C LEU A 372 -17.67 -10.42 -5.13
N ARG A 373 -16.55 -10.37 -4.41
CA ARG A 373 -16.30 -9.37 -3.36
C ARG A 373 -16.41 -7.94 -3.86
N LYS A 374 -15.86 -7.63 -5.05
CA LYS A 374 -15.82 -6.26 -5.57
C LYS A 374 -17.09 -5.85 -6.32
N ALA A 375 -17.82 -6.78 -6.92
CA ALA A 375 -18.99 -6.47 -7.74
C ALA A 375 -20.29 -6.37 -6.94
N ILE A 376 -20.49 -7.23 -5.94
CA ILE A 376 -21.79 -7.34 -5.24
C ILE A 376 -22.22 -6.01 -4.62
N GLY A 377 -21.32 -5.30 -3.93
CA GLY A 377 -21.66 -4.02 -3.31
C GLY A 377 -22.15 -2.98 -4.32
N GLN A 378 -21.54 -2.95 -5.51
CA GLN A 378 -21.92 -2.03 -6.58
C GLN A 378 -23.28 -2.41 -7.18
N LEU A 379 -23.49 -3.69 -7.47
CA LEU A 379 -24.77 -4.21 -7.94
C LEU A 379 -25.92 -3.93 -6.97
N LEU A 380 -25.67 -4.06 -5.67
CA LEU A 380 -26.65 -3.73 -4.63
C LEU A 380 -26.92 -2.23 -4.56
N GLU A 381 -25.89 -1.39 -4.66
CA GLU A 381 -26.04 0.07 -4.74
C GLU A 381 -26.91 0.46 -5.94
N TYR A 382 -26.67 -0.13 -7.12
CA TYR A 382 -27.43 0.17 -8.33
C TYR A 382 -28.89 -0.27 -8.26
N GLY A 383 -29.17 -1.42 -7.65
CA GLY A 383 -30.52 -1.99 -7.62
C GLY A 383 -31.40 -1.57 -6.44
N TYR A 384 -30.80 -1.15 -5.32
CA TYR A 384 -31.53 -0.93 -4.06
C TYR A 384 -31.31 0.44 -3.41
N TRP A 385 -30.45 1.31 -3.96
CA TRP A 385 -30.33 2.68 -3.45
C TRP A 385 -31.60 3.49 -3.75
N SER A 386 -31.96 4.46 -2.89
CA SER A 386 -33.24 5.17 -3.00
C SER A 386 -33.47 5.77 -4.39
N GLY A 387 -34.59 5.43 -5.03
CA GLY A 387 -34.94 5.91 -6.37
C GLY A 387 -34.42 5.04 -7.53
N SER A 388 -33.74 3.92 -7.27
CA SER A 388 -33.39 2.94 -8.29
C SER A 388 -34.54 2.00 -8.63
N GLU A 389 -34.54 1.49 -9.87
CA GLU A 389 -35.39 0.37 -10.26
C GLU A 389 -34.75 -0.93 -9.78
N THR A 390 -35.55 -1.84 -9.22
CA THR A 390 -35.05 -3.13 -8.73
C THR A 390 -34.85 -4.09 -9.91
N PRO A 391 -33.62 -4.53 -10.18
CA PRO A 391 -33.36 -5.46 -11.28
C PRO A 391 -33.85 -6.86 -10.93
N GLU A 392 -34.25 -7.61 -11.94
CA GLU A 392 -34.62 -9.02 -11.79
C GLU A 392 -33.40 -9.89 -11.50
N ARG A 393 -32.23 -9.52 -12.03
CA ARG A 393 -30.98 -10.28 -11.89
C ARG A 393 -29.80 -9.34 -11.65
N LEU A 394 -28.93 -9.75 -10.73
CA LEU A 394 -27.66 -9.11 -10.41
C LEU A 394 -26.52 -10.07 -10.76
N ILE A 395 -25.84 -9.83 -11.87
CA ILE A 395 -24.85 -10.75 -12.42
C ILE A 395 -23.44 -10.20 -12.22
N VAL A 396 -22.61 -10.95 -11.51
CA VAL A 396 -21.17 -10.70 -11.44
C VAL A 396 -20.48 -11.41 -12.60
N VAL A 397 -19.59 -10.71 -13.31
CA VAL A 397 -18.84 -11.29 -14.43
C VAL A 397 -17.35 -11.28 -14.14
N GLY A 398 -16.71 -12.45 -14.19
CA GLY A 398 -15.25 -12.60 -14.08
C GLY A 398 -14.61 -13.32 -15.25
N LYS A 399 -13.27 -13.53 -15.19
CA LYS A 399 -12.51 -14.19 -16.25
C LYS A 399 -12.56 -15.72 -16.21
N SER A 400 -12.82 -16.29 -15.03
CA SER A 400 -12.75 -17.72 -14.78
C SER A 400 -14.08 -18.21 -14.25
N GLU A 401 -14.39 -19.49 -14.44
CA GLU A 401 -15.54 -20.13 -13.79
C GLU A 401 -15.41 -20.13 -12.27
N LEU A 402 -16.54 -20.21 -11.56
CA LEU A 402 -16.51 -20.40 -10.11
C LEU A 402 -15.87 -21.74 -9.74
N ASP A 403 -15.12 -21.73 -8.64
CA ASP A 403 -14.75 -22.96 -7.96
C ASP A 403 -15.85 -23.39 -6.98
N SER A 404 -15.76 -24.62 -6.47
CA SER A 404 -16.73 -25.17 -5.51
C SER A 404 -16.97 -24.29 -4.27
N ARG A 405 -15.94 -23.54 -3.85
CA ARG A 405 -16.04 -22.61 -2.71
C ARG A 405 -16.81 -21.34 -3.09
N GLY A 406 -16.57 -20.80 -4.27
CA GLY A 406 -17.27 -19.67 -4.85
C GLY A 406 -18.76 -19.97 -5.08
N GLU A 407 -19.08 -21.17 -5.58
CA GLU A 407 -20.46 -21.65 -5.73
C GLU A 407 -21.17 -21.71 -4.37
N ALA A 408 -20.56 -22.35 -3.36
CA ALA A 408 -21.14 -22.46 -2.03
C ALA A 408 -21.37 -21.08 -1.38
N TYR A 409 -20.43 -20.16 -1.57
CA TYR A 409 -20.55 -18.79 -1.09
C TYR A 409 -21.70 -18.04 -1.79
N LEU A 410 -21.79 -18.13 -3.12
CA LEU A 410 -22.87 -17.49 -3.89
C LEU A 410 -24.24 -18.05 -3.50
N SER A 411 -24.38 -19.38 -3.36
CA SER A 411 -25.61 -20.02 -2.92
C SER A 411 -26.04 -19.54 -1.52
N THR A 412 -25.08 -19.44 -0.59
CA THR A 412 -25.36 -18.90 0.75
C THR A 412 -25.94 -17.49 0.69
N LEU A 413 -25.41 -16.63 -0.18
CA LEU A 413 -25.92 -15.26 -0.32
C LEU A 413 -27.32 -15.22 -0.92
N LYS A 414 -27.58 -16.03 -1.95
CA LYS A 414 -28.89 -16.12 -2.61
C LYS A 414 -29.96 -16.62 -1.65
N GLU A 415 -29.67 -17.68 -0.90
CA GLU A 415 -30.64 -18.33 -0.02
C GLU A 415 -30.89 -17.52 1.25
N ARG A 416 -29.84 -16.98 1.87
CA ARG A 416 -29.96 -16.30 3.16
C ARG A 416 -30.57 -14.91 3.04
N PHE A 417 -30.29 -14.20 1.95
CA PHE A 417 -30.69 -12.80 1.77
C PHE A 417 -31.71 -12.61 0.64
N SER A 418 -32.13 -13.69 -0.01
CA SER A 418 -33.08 -13.66 -1.14
C SER A 418 -32.63 -12.72 -2.27
N LEU A 419 -31.31 -12.61 -2.48
CA LEU A 419 -30.75 -11.74 -3.51
C LEU A 419 -30.75 -12.45 -4.86
N PRO A 420 -31.13 -11.79 -5.96
CA PRO A 420 -31.13 -12.38 -7.31
C PRO A 420 -29.71 -12.41 -7.92
N LEU A 421 -28.74 -12.87 -7.14
CA LEU A 421 -27.33 -12.89 -7.51
C LEU A 421 -26.98 -14.07 -8.41
N GLU A 422 -26.14 -13.82 -9.39
CA GLU A 422 -25.58 -14.82 -10.29
C GLU A 422 -24.13 -14.52 -10.62
N TYR A 423 -23.44 -15.52 -11.16
CA TYR A 423 -22.07 -15.38 -11.66
C TYR A 423 -21.96 -15.95 -13.07
N GLN A 424 -21.21 -15.28 -13.93
CA GLN A 424 -20.84 -15.77 -15.25
C GLN A 424 -19.36 -15.51 -15.50
N SER A 425 -18.74 -16.37 -16.31
CA SER A 425 -17.41 -16.09 -16.85
C SER A 425 -17.48 -15.56 -18.29
N VAL A 426 -16.51 -14.73 -18.65
CA VAL A 426 -16.24 -14.33 -20.04
C VAL A 426 -14.76 -14.51 -20.33
N GLN A 427 -14.48 -15.29 -21.37
CA GLN A 427 -13.14 -15.46 -21.91
C GLN A 427 -12.84 -14.35 -22.92
N VAL A 428 -11.66 -13.76 -22.80
CA VAL A 428 -11.14 -12.76 -23.73
C VAL A 428 -9.84 -13.34 -24.28
N GLY A 429 -9.89 -13.79 -25.54
CA GLY A 429 -8.77 -14.43 -26.23
C GLY A 429 -7.61 -13.50 -26.56
#